data_AF-A0A7Y7A9Q1-F1
#
_entry.id   AF-A0A7Y7A9Q1-F1
#
_cell.length_a   1.000
_cell.length_b   1.000
_cell.length_c   1.000
_cell.angle_alpha   90.00
_cell.angle_beta   90.00
_cell.angle_gamma   90.00
#
_symmetry.space_group_name_H-M   'P 1'
#
loop_
_entity.id
_entity.type
_entity.pdbx_description
1 polymer ?
#
loop_
_entity_poly.entity_id
_entity_poly.type
_entity_poly.pdbx_seq_one_letter_code
_entity_poly.pdbx_strand_id
1 'polypeptide(L)'
;QSYNDFLKTHPNSVYAERAVAIRDSIAFFDAVMENTTKSYQSFMDNYPESAYFEIAKDNFYQVQFSEITGDGTLASYLEFLELNPTSPLRPAAEKRIYEIVTEEKTPEAFAIFIRTYPKNVMVETAWEQLYQSSLDTYDKSALVQFREKYPDYPFQEELNQEIAFIDSVFLPIMVDQKFGFMNTAGITLIPAEYDQVSKFSEGLSVVAKDGKYGVIDKFNTVRIPFEFDAITEFVRGRAIVEKDGLVGMIHRNGSFVFECKFDDMGTLSDGLIYASDGEKFGYFDATGFQRIPMKFTDAYDFSNGIAQVEVDGLMAYIDIYGVYVVPPAFEEIRPFSDSLYVYENDGMYGFMNRLGKPVTEADYDNIGELRDGFAVAAIDGELVYLNENGQVVIQNDLEEFPNFLSRAEFVNGEAVAMKEGLYGKIDQKGRKVIDFKYENLGEGAFVFPFKKKGQWGIMNAAQKVIIPAKYASLIVYDDKYVVVDSEFGEGVLDLNGEEIIPMNFASIEYLSNDLFLVESETGYGVLRKSELIVPLEFDSIQWFGKDYLLLVKSDRWSYLELESGKLIEMQTETGE
;
A
#
# COMPACT_ATOMS: atom_id res chain seq x y z
N GLN A 1 -57.62 42.48 4.85
CA GLN A 1 -58.63 43.26 5.60
C GLN A 1 -60.06 42.75 5.41
N SER A 2 -60.58 42.65 4.19
CA SER A 2 -62.00 42.27 3.95
C SER A 2 -62.43 40.92 4.56
N TYR A 3 -61.55 39.90 4.57
CA TYR A 3 -61.83 38.63 5.24
C TYR A 3 -61.86 38.75 6.77
N ASN A 4 -61.02 39.61 7.38
CA ASN A 4 -61.08 39.89 8.81
C ASN A 4 -62.38 40.60 9.19
N ASP A 5 -62.82 41.56 8.37
CA ASP A 5 -64.09 42.27 8.60
C ASP A 5 -65.29 41.32 8.47
N PHE A 6 -65.26 40.39 7.51
CA PHE A 6 -66.26 39.34 7.34
C PHE A 6 -66.33 38.41 8.56
N LEU A 7 -65.20 37.88 9.02
CA LEU A 7 -65.13 36.98 10.17
C LEU A 7 -65.59 37.65 11.48
N LYS A 8 -65.29 38.95 11.64
CA LYS A 8 -65.74 39.74 12.78
C LYS A 8 -67.26 39.97 12.81
N THR A 9 -67.88 40.14 11.64
CA THR A 9 -69.31 40.45 11.52
C THR A 9 -70.19 39.20 11.37
N HIS A 10 -69.63 38.08 10.90
CA HIS A 10 -70.37 36.84 10.62
C HIS A 10 -69.63 35.58 11.13
N PRO A 11 -69.31 35.48 12.44
CA PRO A 11 -68.47 34.42 12.98
C PRO A 11 -69.06 33.00 12.85
N ASN A 12 -70.39 32.87 12.82
CA ASN A 12 -71.09 31.59 12.72
C ASN A 12 -71.55 31.27 11.27
N SER A 13 -70.99 31.94 10.27
CA SER A 13 -71.33 31.69 8.86
C SER A 13 -70.84 30.32 8.41
N VAL A 14 -71.62 29.65 7.55
CA VAL A 14 -71.17 28.42 6.86
C VAL A 14 -69.90 28.64 6.01
N TYR A 15 -69.55 29.90 5.72
CA TYR A 15 -68.34 30.26 4.97
C TYR A 15 -67.17 30.70 5.86
N ALA A 16 -67.32 30.69 7.19
CA ALA A 16 -66.29 31.20 8.11
C ALA A 16 -64.96 30.43 7.97
N GLU A 17 -64.98 29.10 7.95
CA GLU A 17 -63.76 28.28 7.78
C GLU A 17 -63.06 28.57 6.44
N ARG A 18 -63.82 28.68 5.35
CA ARG A 18 -63.27 29.02 4.03
C ARG A 18 -62.66 30.42 4.01
N ALA A 19 -63.28 31.38 4.70
CA ALA A 19 -62.77 32.74 4.81
C ALA A 19 -61.46 32.80 5.63
N VAL A 20 -61.33 31.98 6.70
CA VAL A 20 -60.07 31.80 7.44
C VAL A 20 -58.99 31.24 6.54
N ALA A 21 -59.26 30.14 5.82
CA ALA A 21 -58.27 29.50 4.96
C ALA A 21 -57.73 30.42 3.86
N ILE A 22 -58.59 31.21 3.21
CA ILE A 22 -58.17 32.17 2.17
C ILE A 22 -57.39 33.33 2.78
N ARG A 23 -57.85 33.88 3.89
CA ARG A 23 -57.15 34.96 4.60
C ARG A 23 -55.74 34.55 4.97
N ASP A 24 -55.61 33.40 5.61
CA ASP A 24 -54.34 32.88 6.09
C ASP A 24 -53.40 32.56 4.92
N SER A 25 -53.93 32.00 3.82
CA SER A 25 -53.15 31.74 2.60
C SER A 25 -52.59 33.02 2.00
N ILE A 26 -53.37 34.11 1.95
CA ILE A 26 -52.89 35.40 1.45
C ILE A 26 -51.81 35.96 2.38
N ALA A 27 -52.04 35.97 3.69
CA ALA A 27 -51.07 36.49 4.65
C ALA A 27 -49.77 35.68 4.67
N PHE A 28 -49.86 34.36 4.51
CA PHE A 28 -48.68 33.50 4.36
C PHE A 28 -47.95 33.79 3.06
N PHE A 29 -48.68 33.95 1.94
CA PHE A 29 -48.09 34.31 0.66
C PHE A 29 -47.36 35.66 0.72
N ASP A 30 -47.94 36.66 1.39
CA ASP A 30 -47.28 37.95 1.61
C ASP A 30 -45.99 37.78 2.43
N ALA A 31 -46.01 36.96 3.49
CA ALA A 31 -44.83 36.65 4.28
C ALA A 31 -43.72 35.97 3.46
N VAL A 32 -44.11 35.04 2.56
CA VAL A 32 -43.20 34.37 1.61
C VAL A 32 -42.65 35.33 0.56
N MET A 33 -43.45 36.28 0.08
CA MET A 33 -43.01 37.28 -0.90
C MET A 33 -41.99 38.26 -0.31
N GLU A 34 -42.14 38.63 0.96
CA GLU A 34 -41.16 39.45 1.67
C GLU A 34 -39.93 38.64 2.10
N ASN A 35 -40.12 37.38 2.49
CA ASN A 35 -39.11 36.42 2.90
C ASN A 35 -38.09 36.96 3.92
N THR A 36 -38.58 37.57 5.01
CA THR A 36 -37.74 38.08 6.10
C THR A 36 -38.13 37.44 7.43
N THR A 37 -37.21 37.43 8.40
CA THR A 37 -37.52 36.96 9.76
C THR A 37 -38.73 37.71 10.35
N LYS A 38 -38.87 39.00 10.05
CA LYS A 38 -39.99 39.85 10.50
C LYS A 38 -41.32 39.48 9.86
N SER A 39 -41.34 39.15 8.57
CA SER A 39 -42.58 38.83 7.85
C SER A 39 -43.18 37.51 8.34
N TYR A 40 -42.35 36.48 8.53
CA TYR A 40 -42.79 35.21 9.09
C TYR A 40 -43.18 35.30 10.57
N GLN A 41 -42.44 36.06 11.39
CA GLN A 41 -42.84 36.31 12.78
C GLN A 41 -44.21 36.98 12.85
N SER A 42 -44.44 38.00 12.02
CA SER A 42 -45.72 38.69 11.95
C SER A 42 -46.86 37.75 11.54
N PHE A 43 -46.62 36.83 10.61
CA PHE A 43 -47.59 35.81 10.24
C PHE A 43 -47.91 34.89 11.43
N MET A 44 -46.88 34.32 12.08
CA MET A 44 -47.04 33.40 13.21
C MET A 44 -47.80 34.05 14.38
N ASP A 45 -47.50 35.32 14.70
CA ASP A 45 -48.15 36.05 15.78
C ASP A 45 -49.64 36.31 15.50
N ASN A 46 -49.98 36.62 14.25
CA ASN A 46 -51.34 36.98 13.85
C ASN A 46 -52.22 35.77 13.49
N TYR A 47 -51.62 34.64 13.13
CA TYR A 47 -52.30 33.45 12.63
C TYR A 47 -51.80 32.14 13.28
N PRO A 48 -51.84 32.01 14.63
CA PRO A 48 -51.26 30.86 15.34
C PRO A 48 -51.97 29.52 15.06
N GLU A 49 -53.25 29.55 14.67
CA GLU A 49 -54.06 28.36 14.36
C GLU A 49 -54.06 28.03 12.85
N SER A 50 -53.19 28.68 12.07
CA SER A 50 -53.18 28.51 10.63
C SER A 50 -52.64 27.15 10.21
N ALA A 51 -53.22 26.58 9.14
CA ALA A 51 -52.64 25.39 8.50
C ALA A 51 -51.22 25.62 7.94
N TYR A 52 -50.81 26.88 7.73
CA TYR A 52 -49.47 27.24 7.26
C TYR A 52 -48.49 27.55 8.39
N PHE A 53 -48.90 27.48 9.66
CA PHE A 53 -48.08 27.92 10.79
C PHE A 53 -46.73 27.20 10.86
N GLU A 54 -46.71 25.86 10.79
CA GLU A 54 -45.45 25.10 10.85
C GLU A 54 -44.56 25.38 9.63
N ILE A 55 -45.14 25.59 8.43
CA ILE A 55 -44.35 25.96 7.24
C ILE A 55 -43.73 27.37 7.41
N ALA A 56 -44.51 28.32 7.94
CA ALA A 56 -44.01 29.66 8.22
C ALA A 56 -42.91 29.66 9.29
N LYS A 57 -43.03 28.79 10.28
CA LYS A 57 -42.05 28.59 11.34
C LYS A 57 -40.75 27.96 10.82
N ASP A 58 -40.85 26.97 9.94
CA ASP A 58 -39.67 26.39 9.26
C ASP A 58 -38.97 27.45 8.39
N ASN A 59 -39.73 28.20 7.59
CA ASN A 59 -39.20 29.31 6.78
C ASN A 59 -38.57 30.41 7.66
N PHE A 60 -39.19 30.74 8.78
CA PHE A 60 -38.64 31.68 9.76
C PHE A 60 -37.24 31.25 10.20
N TYR A 61 -37.06 29.99 10.62
CA TYR A 61 -35.74 29.51 11.04
C TYR A 61 -34.72 29.55 9.91
N GLN A 62 -35.09 29.14 8.70
CA GLN A 62 -34.19 29.14 7.54
C GLN A 62 -33.73 30.57 7.17
N VAL A 63 -34.66 31.53 7.15
CA VAL A 63 -34.35 32.92 6.87
C VAL A 63 -33.54 33.55 8.00
N GLN A 64 -33.89 33.29 9.26
CA GLN A 64 -33.11 33.77 10.41
C GLN A 64 -31.66 33.28 10.35
N PHE A 65 -31.46 31.99 10.06
CA PHE A 65 -30.13 31.41 9.90
C PHE A 65 -29.37 32.09 8.76
N SER A 66 -30.00 32.28 7.60
CA SER A 66 -29.37 32.88 6.42
C SER A 66 -29.07 34.37 6.60
N GLU A 67 -29.93 35.12 7.28
CA GLU A 67 -29.75 36.55 7.57
C GLU A 67 -28.54 36.79 8.49
N ILE A 68 -28.33 35.92 9.49
CA ILE A 68 -27.20 36.03 10.42
C ILE A 68 -25.93 35.47 9.79
N THR A 69 -26.00 34.27 9.20
CA THR A 69 -24.81 33.49 8.79
C THR A 69 -24.44 33.63 7.31
N GLY A 70 -25.10 34.55 6.59
CA GLY A 70 -24.95 34.69 5.13
C GLY A 70 -23.56 35.10 4.66
N ASP A 71 -22.71 35.63 5.56
CA ASP A 71 -21.30 35.93 5.26
C ASP A 71 -20.38 34.70 5.36
N GLY A 72 -20.87 33.59 5.91
CA GLY A 72 -20.14 32.34 6.11
C GLY A 72 -19.01 32.41 7.14
N THR A 73 -18.94 33.44 7.99
CA THR A 73 -17.83 33.61 8.94
C THR A 73 -18.03 32.84 10.23
N LEU A 74 -16.92 32.46 10.89
CA LEU A 74 -16.99 31.85 12.23
C LEU A 74 -17.76 32.74 13.22
N ALA A 75 -17.57 34.06 13.15
CA ALA A 75 -18.21 35.02 14.04
C ALA A 75 -19.73 35.00 13.91
N SER A 76 -20.26 34.92 12.68
CA SER A 76 -21.71 34.93 12.45
C SER A 76 -22.37 33.63 12.89
N TYR A 77 -21.72 32.47 12.71
CA TYR A 77 -22.24 31.21 13.26
C TYR A 77 -22.25 31.21 14.80
N LEU A 78 -21.23 31.80 15.44
CA LEU A 78 -21.20 31.94 16.90
C LEU A 78 -22.30 32.91 17.39
N GLU A 79 -22.49 34.03 16.70
CA GLU A 79 -23.57 34.98 16.98
C GLU A 79 -24.94 34.30 16.83
N PHE A 80 -25.14 33.50 15.79
CA PHE A 80 -26.38 32.74 15.61
C PHE A 80 -26.67 31.82 16.80
N LEU A 81 -25.66 31.10 17.30
CA LEU A 81 -25.80 30.20 18.45
C LEU A 81 -26.07 30.94 19.76
N GLU A 82 -25.52 32.15 19.92
CA GLU A 82 -25.74 32.99 21.09
C GLU A 82 -27.16 33.58 21.09
N LEU A 83 -27.61 34.12 19.95
CA LEU A 83 -28.92 34.73 19.80
C LEU A 83 -30.07 33.71 19.78
N ASN A 84 -29.81 32.48 19.33
CA ASN A 84 -30.85 31.48 19.04
C ASN A 84 -30.57 30.11 19.70
N PRO A 85 -30.48 30.02 21.03
CA PRO A 85 -30.04 28.81 21.74
C PRO A 85 -30.97 27.59 21.55
N THR A 86 -32.23 27.81 21.18
CA THR A 86 -33.24 26.76 20.99
C THR A 86 -33.59 26.50 19.52
N SER A 87 -32.90 27.14 18.57
CA SER A 87 -33.19 26.97 17.15
C SER A 87 -32.94 25.54 16.68
N PRO A 88 -33.81 24.94 15.86
CA PRO A 88 -33.57 23.62 15.26
C PRO A 88 -32.39 23.60 14.29
N LEU A 89 -31.90 24.77 13.84
CA LEU A 89 -30.73 24.90 12.96
C LEU A 89 -29.40 25.03 13.71
N ARG A 90 -29.43 24.96 15.05
CA ARG A 90 -28.21 24.93 15.88
C ARG A 90 -27.20 23.86 15.43
N PRO A 91 -27.58 22.58 15.19
CA PRO A 91 -26.64 21.57 14.70
C PRO A 91 -25.99 21.92 13.36
N ALA A 92 -26.72 22.62 12.47
CA ALA A 92 -26.16 23.09 11.21
C ALA A 92 -25.09 24.18 11.43
N ALA A 93 -25.34 25.14 12.33
CA ALA A 93 -24.35 26.15 12.71
C ALA A 93 -23.12 25.52 13.37
N GLU A 94 -23.34 24.58 14.29
CA GLU A 94 -22.30 23.85 15.00
C GLU A 94 -21.40 23.04 14.05
N LYS A 95 -22.00 22.41 13.03
CA LYS A 95 -21.26 21.73 11.96
C LYS A 95 -20.40 22.70 11.15
N ARG A 96 -20.92 23.88 10.78
CA ARG A 96 -20.13 24.90 10.06
C ARG A 96 -18.97 25.43 10.90
N ILE A 97 -19.17 25.61 12.20
CA ILE A 97 -18.08 25.97 13.12
C ILE A 97 -16.99 24.90 13.12
N TYR A 98 -17.34 23.62 13.19
CA TYR A 98 -16.39 22.52 13.07
C TYR A 98 -15.61 22.60 11.75
N GLU A 99 -16.30 22.66 10.61
CA GLU A 99 -15.68 22.73 9.28
C GLU A 99 -14.70 23.90 9.14
N ILE A 100 -15.05 25.09 9.66
CA ILE A 100 -14.18 26.28 9.60
C ILE A 100 -12.97 26.13 10.52
N VAL A 101 -13.18 25.67 11.76
CA VAL A 101 -12.10 25.60 12.76
C VAL A 101 -11.12 24.46 12.45
N THR A 102 -11.59 23.40 11.78
CA THR A 102 -10.78 22.23 11.41
C THR A 102 -10.46 22.19 9.93
N GLU A 103 -10.46 23.34 9.23
CA GLU A 103 -10.20 23.44 7.79
C GLU A 103 -8.84 22.84 7.41
N GLU A 104 -7.82 23.03 8.25
CA GLU A 104 -6.48 22.48 8.03
C GLU A 104 -6.42 20.94 8.20
N LYS A 105 -7.44 20.32 8.82
CA LYS A 105 -7.53 18.87 9.09
C LYS A 105 -6.32 18.29 9.83
N THR A 106 -5.64 19.11 10.65
CA THR A 106 -4.49 18.69 11.47
C THR A 106 -4.92 18.24 12.86
N PRO A 107 -4.12 17.39 13.54
CA PRO A 107 -4.32 17.07 14.96
C PRO A 107 -4.48 18.33 15.82
N GLU A 108 -3.67 19.36 15.58
CA GLU A 108 -3.72 20.62 16.31
C GLU A 108 -5.07 21.33 16.14
N ALA A 109 -5.60 21.38 14.91
CA ALA A 109 -6.90 21.99 14.63
C ALA A 109 -8.04 21.26 15.34
N PHE A 110 -8.06 19.92 15.29
CA PHE A 110 -9.07 19.13 16.02
C PHE A 110 -8.96 19.32 17.53
N ALA A 111 -7.75 19.31 18.09
CA ALA A 111 -7.53 19.55 19.53
C ALA A 111 -7.97 20.96 19.96
N ILE A 112 -7.72 21.99 19.12
CA ILE A 112 -8.21 23.35 19.36
C ILE A 112 -9.74 23.37 19.36
N PHE A 113 -10.39 22.72 18.39
CA PHE A 113 -11.84 22.64 18.31
C PHE A 113 -12.45 21.99 19.57
N ILE A 114 -11.96 20.81 19.96
CA ILE A 114 -12.43 20.07 21.14
C ILE A 114 -12.35 20.93 22.40
N ARG A 115 -11.21 21.59 22.62
CA ARG A 115 -10.98 22.43 23.80
C ARG A 115 -11.85 23.69 23.79
N THR A 116 -12.08 24.27 22.62
CA THR A 116 -12.77 25.56 22.49
C THR A 116 -14.28 25.40 22.47
N TYR A 117 -14.78 24.29 21.93
CA TYR A 117 -16.21 24.02 21.72
C TYR A 117 -16.66 22.67 22.31
N PRO A 118 -16.42 22.38 23.61
CA PRO A 118 -16.62 21.05 24.20
C PRO A 118 -18.09 20.57 24.27
N LYS A 119 -19.05 21.43 23.92
CA LYS A 119 -20.50 21.10 23.86
C LYS A 119 -21.04 21.03 22.43
N ASN A 120 -20.20 21.24 21.43
CA ASN A 120 -20.61 21.17 20.04
C ASN A 120 -20.91 19.72 19.67
N VAL A 121 -21.95 19.48 18.86
CA VAL A 121 -22.36 18.14 18.43
C VAL A 121 -21.28 17.37 17.66
N MET A 122 -20.27 18.05 17.10
CA MET A 122 -19.17 17.45 16.35
C MET A 122 -17.95 17.06 17.21
N VAL A 123 -18.02 17.19 18.55
CA VAL A 123 -16.86 16.91 19.43
C VAL A 123 -16.40 15.46 19.37
N GLU A 124 -17.32 14.50 19.31
CA GLU A 124 -16.96 13.08 19.18
C GLU A 124 -16.26 12.81 17.84
N THR A 125 -16.82 13.33 16.74
CA THR A 125 -16.17 13.27 15.41
C THR A 125 -14.79 13.91 15.43
N ALA A 126 -14.62 15.06 16.08
CA ALA A 126 -13.32 15.70 16.19
C ALA A 126 -12.30 14.84 16.96
N TRP A 127 -12.74 14.10 17.99
CA TRP A 127 -11.88 13.16 18.71
C TRP A 127 -11.44 11.98 17.85
N GLU A 128 -12.34 11.39 17.06
CA GLU A 128 -11.99 10.31 16.13
C GLU A 128 -10.99 10.80 15.07
N GLN A 129 -11.24 11.98 14.51
CA GLN A 129 -10.36 12.59 13.52
C GLN A 129 -8.99 12.94 14.11
N LEU A 130 -8.95 13.47 15.34
CA LEU A 130 -7.72 13.71 16.09
C LEU A 130 -6.93 12.42 16.30
N TYR A 131 -7.60 11.34 16.72
CA TYR A 131 -6.98 10.05 16.95
C TYR A 131 -6.32 9.51 15.68
N GLN A 132 -7.10 9.41 14.61
CA GLN A 132 -6.62 8.85 13.34
C GLN A 132 -5.52 9.70 12.68
N SER A 133 -5.58 11.03 12.80
CA SER A 133 -4.56 11.94 12.28
C SER A 133 -3.31 12.07 13.16
N SER A 134 -3.36 11.65 14.44
CA SER A 134 -2.20 11.71 15.35
C SER A 134 -1.27 10.50 15.22
N LEU A 135 -1.66 9.48 14.46
CA LEU A 135 -0.94 8.21 14.36
C LEU A 135 -0.21 8.09 13.02
N ASP A 136 0.91 8.82 12.90
CA ASP A 136 1.83 8.72 11.76
C ASP A 136 2.42 7.31 11.61
N THR A 137 2.64 6.64 12.76
CA THR A 137 2.94 5.21 12.84
C THR A 137 1.89 4.52 13.70
N TYR A 138 1.44 3.35 13.25
CA TYR A 138 0.55 2.52 14.03
C TYR A 138 1.35 1.47 14.80
N ASP A 139 1.84 1.87 15.96
CA ASP A 139 2.56 0.99 16.87
C ASP A 139 2.12 1.24 18.33
N LYS A 140 2.48 0.31 19.21
CA LYS A 140 2.03 0.32 20.60
C LYS A 140 2.52 1.57 21.33
N SER A 141 3.71 2.08 20.99
CA SER A 141 4.27 3.28 21.58
C SER A 141 3.45 4.50 21.18
N ALA A 142 3.11 4.64 19.90
CA ALA A 142 2.28 5.72 19.39
C ALA A 142 0.89 5.75 20.06
N LEU A 143 0.24 4.58 20.20
CA LEU A 143 -1.06 4.48 20.89
C LEU A 143 -0.97 4.86 22.38
N VAL A 144 0.08 4.41 23.07
CA VAL A 144 0.30 4.75 24.48
C VAL A 144 0.59 6.24 24.65
N GLN A 145 1.42 6.83 23.79
CA GLN A 145 1.70 8.25 23.78
C GLN A 145 0.44 9.09 23.52
N PHE A 146 -0.41 8.66 22.58
CA PHE A 146 -1.70 9.31 22.34
C PHE A 146 -2.57 9.30 23.61
N ARG A 147 -2.71 8.14 24.24
CA ARG A 147 -3.48 8.00 25.49
C ARG A 147 -2.97 8.90 26.62
N GLU A 148 -1.65 9.01 26.76
CA GLU A 148 -1.01 9.87 27.76
C GLU A 148 -1.17 11.36 27.45
N LYS A 149 -1.11 11.74 26.16
CA LYS A 149 -1.29 13.12 25.70
C LYS A 149 -2.75 13.57 25.83
N TYR A 150 -3.70 12.67 25.64
CA TYR A 150 -5.15 12.95 25.64
C TYR A 150 -5.91 12.05 26.63
N PRO A 151 -5.76 12.29 27.95
CA PRO A 151 -6.42 11.48 28.98
C PRO A 151 -7.95 11.60 28.97
N ASP A 152 -8.48 12.69 28.39
CA ASP A 152 -9.92 12.94 28.26
C ASP A 152 -10.52 12.37 26.95
N TYR A 153 -9.74 11.62 26.16
CA TYR A 153 -10.24 10.95 24.96
C TYR A 153 -11.43 10.05 25.33
N PRO A 154 -12.63 10.23 24.72
CA PRO A 154 -13.85 9.57 25.19
C PRO A 154 -13.86 8.06 24.94
N PHE A 155 -13.09 7.58 23.96
CA PHE A 155 -13.04 6.16 23.56
C PHE A 155 -11.87 5.40 24.21
N GLN A 156 -11.62 5.63 25.51
CA GLN A 156 -10.52 4.97 26.24
C GLN A 156 -10.58 3.43 26.18
N GLU A 157 -11.78 2.87 26.27
CA GLU A 157 -11.96 1.41 26.28
C GLU A 157 -11.56 0.80 24.94
N GLU A 158 -12.01 1.40 23.83
CA GLU A 158 -11.63 1.01 22.47
C GLU A 158 -10.12 1.13 22.26
N LEU A 159 -9.51 2.24 22.69
CA LEU A 159 -8.06 2.44 22.63
C LEU A 159 -7.29 1.38 23.44
N ASN A 160 -7.76 1.02 24.63
CA ASN A 160 -7.13 -0.01 25.44
C ASN A 160 -7.25 -1.40 24.80
N GLN A 161 -8.39 -1.70 24.17
CA GLN A 161 -8.57 -2.92 23.40
C GLN A 161 -7.62 -2.93 22.19
N GLU A 162 -7.54 -1.84 21.44
CA GLU A 162 -6.65 -1.71 20.29
C GLU A 162 -5.17 -1.90 20.68
N ILE A 163 -4.73 -1.30 21.80
CA ILE A 163 -3.39 -1.53 22.37
C ILE A 163 -3.17 -3.01 22.73
N ALA A 164 -4.19 -3.71 23.21
CA ALA A 164 -4.09 -5.14 23.55
C ALA A 164 -4.08 -6.03 22.31
N PHE A 165 -4.81 -5.64 21.25
CA PHE A 165 -4.93 -6.39 20.00
C PHE A 165 -3.92 -5.99 18.93
N ILE A 166 -3.00 -5.07 19.22
CA ILE A 166 -2.10 -4.52 18.21
C ILE A 166 -1.29 -5.60 17.52
N ASP A 167 -0.75 -6.54 18.30
CA ASP A 167 0.04 -7.68 17.83
C ASP A 167 -0.82 -8.90 17.44
N SER A 168 -2.15 -8.78 17.51
CA SER A 168 -3.04 -9.87 17.11
C SER A 168 -3.05 -10.03 15.60
N VAL A 169 -2.87 -11.28 15.17
CA VAL A 169 -2.89 -11.72 13.78
C VAL A 169 -4.33 -12.00 13.35
N PHE A 170 -4.73 -11.39 12.25
CA PHE A 170 -6.02 -11.59 11.59
C PHE A 170 -5.77 -12.32 10.27
N LEU A 171 -6.23 -13.56 10.19
CA LEU A 171 -6.10 -14.42 9.02
C LEU A 171 -7.39 -14.35 8.20
N PRO A 172 -7.33 -13.98 6.91
CA PRO A 172 -8.50 -13.98 6.04
C PRO A 172 -9.17 -15.37 5.98
N ILE A 173 -10.49 -15.40 5.97
CA ILE A 173 -11.28 -16.63 5.74
C ILE A 173 -12.22 -16.41 4.57
N MET A 174 -12.57 -17.49 3.88
CA MET A 174 -13.57 -17.48 2.81
C MET A 174 -14.73 -18.40 3.18
N VAL A 175 -15.94 -17.86 3.18
CA VAL A 175 -17.19 -18.60 3.41
C VAL A 175 -18.22 -18.08 2.41
N ASP A 176 -18.86 -18.98 1.66
CA ASP A 176 -19.87 -18.65 0.65
C ASP A 176 -19.42 -17.53 -0.33
N GLN A 177 -18.16 -17.60 -0.80
CA GLN A 177 -17.53 -16.61 -1.69
C GLN A 177 -17.39 -15.19 -1.09
N LYS A 178 -17.58 -15.05 0.22
CA LYS A 178 -17.34 -13.82 0.98
C LYS A 178 -16.15 -13.98 1.90
N PHE A 179 -15.50 -12.87 2.19
CA PHE A 179 -14.32 -12.79 3.01
C PHE A 179 -14.61 -12.19 4.38
N GLY A 180 -13.95 -12.75 5.39
CA GLY A 180 -13.93 -12.28 6.77
C GLY A 180 -12.55 -12.53 7.39
N PHE A 181 -12.45 -12.53 8.71
CA PHE A 181 -11.19 -12.79 9.42
C PHE A 181 -11.37 -13.68 10.64
N MET A 182 -10.37 -14.50 10.92
CA MET A 182 -10.22 -15.28 12.15
C MET A 182 -8.91 -14.99 12.86
N ASN A 183 -8.81 -15.38 14.13
CA ASN A 183 -7.55 -15.38 14.87
C ASN A 183 -6.76 -16.69 14.69
N THR A 184 -5.58 -16.78 15.30
CA THR A 184 -4.69 -17.97 15.26
C THR A 184 -5.19 -19.18 16.08
N ALA A 185 -6.32 -19.03 16.76
CA ALA A 185 -7.05 -20.13 17.39
C ALA A 185 -8.18 -20.67 16.49
N GLY A 186 -8.38 -20.11 15.30
CA GLY A 186 -9.44 -20.49 14.37
C GLY A 186 -10.79 -19.86 14.69
N ILE A 187 -10.85 -18.92 15.64
CA ILE A 187 -12.11 -18.25 16.03
C ILE A 187 -12.34 -17.08 15.08
N THR A 188 -13.50 -17.06 14.42
CA THR A 188 -13.95 -15.95 13.57
C THR A 188 -14.07 -14.67 14.40
N LEU A 189 -13.33 -13.63 14.00
CA LEU A 189 -13.38 -12.29 14.59
C LEU A 189 -14.25 -11.34 13.78
N ILE A 190 -14.18 -11.44 12.46
CA ILE A 190 -14.96 -10.64 11.51
C ILE A 190 -15.71 -11.61 10.59
N PRO A 191 -17.05 -11.60 10.57
CA PRO A 191 -17.84 -12.47 9.72
C PRO A 191 -17.51 -12.32 8.24
N ALA A 192 -17.73 -13.38 7.46
CA ALA A 192 -17.54 -13.35 6.02
C ALA A 192 -18.69 -12.57 5.34
N GLU A 193 -18.46 -11.29 5.04
CA GLU A 193 -19.46 -10.42 4.40
C GLU A 193 -18.91 -9.55 3.26
N TYR A 194 -17.58 -9.56 3.05
CA TYR A 194 -16.90 -8.72 2.07
C TYR A 194 -16.63 -9.46 0.77
N ASP A 195 -16.63 -8.76 -0.35
CA ASP A 195 -16.27 -9.32 -1.66
C ASP A 195 -14.76 -9.60 -1.77
N GLN A 196 -13.96 -8.75 -1.12
CA GLN A 196 -12.50 -8.87 -1.04
C GLN A 196 -12.01 -8.23 0.26
N VAL A 197 -10.85 -8.70 0.74
CA VAL A 197 -10.16 -8.11 1.90
C VAL A 197 -8.65 -8.08 1.67
N SER A 198 -7.98 -7.02 2.10
CA SER A 198 -6.52 -6.98 2.28
C SER A 198 -6.14 -7.57 3.64
N LYS A 199 -4.86 -7.91 3.83
CA LYS A 199 -4.34 -8.13 5.20
C LYS A 199 -4.52 -6.85 6.03
N PHE A 200 -4.56 -6.99 7.35
CA PHE A 200 -4.49 -5.84 8.23
C PHE A 200 -3.10 -5.19 8.15
N SER A 201 -3.05 -3.90 7.86
CA SER A 201 -1.87 -3.03 7.93
C SER A 201 -2.24 -1.79 8.74
N GLU A 202 -1.37 -1.39 9.66
CA GLU A 202 -1.62 -0.21 10.51
C GLU A 202 -3.00 -0.22 11.21
N GLY A 203 -3.45 -1.40 11.66
CA GLY A 203 -4.73 -1.56 12.37
C GLY A 203 -5.97 -1.49 11.47
N LEU A 204 -5.79 -1.31 10.16
CA LEU A 204 -6.85 -1.16 9.17
C LEU A 204 -6.78 -2.27 8.11
N SER A 205 -7.91 -2.59 7.51
CA SER A 205 -7.99 -3.47 6.34
C SER A 205 -8.82 -2.79 5.26
N VAL A 206 -8.31 -2.81 4.03
CA VAL A 206 -9.04 -2.39 2.84
C VAL A 206 -9.97 -3.54 2.46
N VAL A 207 -11.27 -3.25 2.33
CA VAL A 207 -12.27 -4.26 2.03
C VAL A 207 -13.21 -3.77 0.93
N ALA A 208 -13.68 -4.70 0.10
CA ALA A 208 -14.64 -4.41 -0.97
C ALA A 208 -16.03 -4.91 -0.57
N LYS A 209 -17.06 -4.09 -0.85
CA LYS A 209 -18.47 -4.46 -0.68
C LYS A 209 -19.28 -3.81 -1.79
N ASP A 210 -20.07 -4.61 -2.49
CA ASP A 210 -20.95 -4.19 -3.59
C ASP A 210 -20.19 -3.44 -4.71
N GLY A 211 -18.95 -3.88 -4.98
CA GLY A 211 -18.11 -3.35 -6.07
C GLY A 211 -17.38 -2.05 -5.77
N LYS A 212 -17.42 -1.55 -4.53
CA LYS A 212 -16.64 -0.39 -4.07
C LYS A 212 -15.75 -0.76 -2.89
N TYR A 213 -14.66 -0.03 -2.73
CA TYR A 213 -13.70 -0.21 -1.64
C TYR A 213 -13.95 0.81 -0.52
N GLY A 214 -13.83 0.31 0.70
CA GLY A 214 -13.79 1.08 1.95
C GLY A 214 -12.74 0.50 2.88
N VAL A 215 -12.68 1.01 4.10
CA VAL A 215 -11.67 0.59 5.10
C VAL A 215 -12.35 0.31 6.42
N ILE A 216 -12.01 -0.83 7.02
CA ILE A 216 -12.48 -1.23 8.34
C ILE A 216 -11.33 -1.31 9.33
N ASP A 217 -11.66 -1.17 10.62
CA ASP A 217 -10.74 -1.49 11.71
C ASP A 217 -10.87 -2.95 12.16
N LYS A 218 -10.06 -3.34 13.17
CA LYS A 218 -10.05 -4.68 13.77
C LYS A 218 -11.36 -5.06 14.48
N PHE A 219 -12.29 -4.13 14.67
CA PHE A 219 -13.61 -4.34 15.26
C PHE A 219 -14.71 -4.41 14.21
N ASN A 220 -14.35 -4.49 12.92
CA ASN A 220 -15.27 -4.44 11.78
C ASN A 220 -16.05 -3.11 11.67
N THR A 221 -15.54 -2.03 12.24
CA THR A 221 -16.14 -0.69 12.10
C THR A 221 -15.64 -0.06 10.80
N VAL A 222 -16.56 0.39 9.96
CA VAL A 222 -16.24 1.13 8.73
C VAL A 222 -15.66 2.50 9.11
N ARG A 223 -14.36 2.67 8.88
CA ARG A 223 -13.62 3.92 9.09
C ARG A 223 -13.60 4.80 7.85
N ILE A 224 -13.57 4.20 6.66
CA ILE A 224 -13.67 4.90 5.38
C ILE A 224 -14.81 4.25 4.58
N PRO A 225 -15.82 5.01 4.14
CA PRO A 225 -16.98 4.49 3.41
C PRO A 225 -16.62 3.77 2.10
N PHE A 226 -17.52 2.90 1.66
CA PHE A 226 -17.44 2.18 0.38
C PHE A 226 -17.75 3.11 -0.81
N GLU A 227 -16.79 3.95 -1.20
CA GLU A 227 -16.98 4.90 -2.30
C GLU A 227 -15.86 4.89 -3.35
N PHE A 228 -14.74 4.23 -3.07
CA PHE A 228 -13.57 4.20 -3.94
C PHE A 228 -13.61 3.03 -4.92
N ASP A 229 -12.99 3.22 -6.09
CA ASP A 229 -12.79 2.17 -7.09
C ASP A 229 -11.62 1.26 -6.72
N ALA A 230 -10.61 1.80 -6.04
CA ALA A 230 -9.50 1.06 -5.45
C ALA A 230 -8.89 1.83 -4.27
N ILE A 231 -8.26 1.12 -3.33
CA ILE A 231 -7.48 1.68 -2.22
C ILE A 231 -6.25 0.80 -2.02
N THR A 232 -5.05 1.40 -1.93
CA THR A 232 -3.83 0.66 -1.57
C THR A 232 -3.78 0.38 -0.07
N GLU A 233 -2.89 -0.51 0.37
CA GLU A 233 -2.64 -0.67 1.81
C GLU A 233 -2.11 0.64 2.43
N PHE A 234 -2.41 0.86 3.70
CA PHE A 234 -1.87 2.00 4.44
C PHE A 234 -0.39 1.78 4.75
N VAL A 235 0.42 2.79 4.44
CA VAL A 235 1.85 2.88 4.75
C VAL A 235 2.17 4.26 5.31
N ARG A 236 2.68 4.31 6.53
CA ARG A 236 2.99 5.54 7.28
C ARG A 236 1.80 6.51 7.31
N GLY A 237 0.62 5.99 7.65
CA GLY A 237 -0.58 6.79 7.86
C GLY A 237 -1.34 7.20 6.58
N ARG A 238 -0.97 6.68 5.41
CA ARG A 238 -1.51 7.10 4.10
C ARG A 238 -1.81 5.94 3.17
N ALA A 239 -2.80 6.12 2.29
CA ALA A 239 -3.13 5.20 1.20
C ALA A 239 -3.43 5.99 -0.08
N ILE A 240 -3.05 5.45 -1.23
CA ILE A 240 -3.47 5.92 -2.54
C ILE A 240 -4.88 5.40 -2.79
N VAL A 241 -5.73 6.25 -3.34
CA VAL A 241 -7.13 5.92 -3.64
C VAL A 241 -7.45 6.27 -5.07
N GLU A 242 -8.30 5.46 -5.69
CA GLU A 242 -8.85 5.73 -7.02
C GLU A 242 -10.35 6.01 -6.90
N LYS A 243 -10.80 7.08 -7.56
CA LYS A 243 -12.21 7.42 -7.68
C LYS A 243 -12.47 8.01 -9.06
N ASP A 244 -13.44 7.44 -9.77
CA ASP A 244 -13.85 7.84 -11.11
C ASP A 244 -12.68 7.82 -12.12
N GLY A 245 -11.75 6.86 -11.97
CA GLY A 245 -10.57 6.69 -12.83
C GLY A 245 -9.41 7.64 -12.55
N LEU A 246 -9.48 8.44 -11.48
CA LEU A 246 -8.43 9.37 -11.06
C LEU A 246 -7.87 8.99 -9.69
N VAL A 247 -6.57 9.15 -9.53
CA VAL A 247 -5.86 8.82 -8.30
C VAL A 247 -5.69 10.04 -7.40
N GLY A 248 -5.77 9.78 -6.11
CA GLY A 248 -5.54 10.71 -5.01
C GLY A 248 -4.91 9.97 -3.83
N MET A 249 -4.86 10.64 -2.69
CA MET A 249 -4.30 10.06 -1.47
C MET A 249 -5.09 10.53 -0.27
N ILE A 250 -5.33 9.62 0.66
CA ILE A 250 -6.00 9.90 1.92
C ILE A 250 -5.09 9.56 3.10
N HIS A 251 -5.34 10.25 4.20
CA HIS A 251 -4.90 9.87 5.53
C HIS A 251 -5.74 8.68 6.06
N ARG A 252 -5.28 8.04 7.14
CA ARG A 252 -6.01 6.94 7.84
C ARG A 252 -7.43 7.31 8.29
N ASN A 253 -7.70 8.60 8.51
CA ASN A 253 -9.02 9.12 8.86
C ASN A 253 -9.96 9.32 7.65
N GLY A 254 -9.49 9.05 6.43
CA GLY A 254 -10.22 9.28 5.18
C GLY A 254 -10.11 10.68 4.60
N SER A 255 -9.44 11.63 5.26
CA SER A 255 -9.28 12.96 4.68
C SER A 255 -8.23 12.97 3.56
N PHE A 256 -8.56 13.61 2.45
CA PHE A 256 -7.63 13.77 1.33
C PHE A 256 -6.37 14.57 1.73
N VAL A 257 -5.21 13.98 1.44
CA VAL A 257 -3.94 14.67 1.23
C VAL A 257 -3.94 15.26 -0.18
N PHE A 258 -4.34 14.44 -1.15
CA PHE A 258 -4.49 14.77 -2.56
C PHE A 258 -5.89 14.34 -3.01
N GLU A 259 -6.71 15.27 -3.47
CA GLU A 259 -7.97 14.94 -4.13
C GLU A 259 -7.72 14.02 -5.34
N CYS A 260 -8.68 13.15 -5.67
CA CYS A 260 -8.62 12.30 -6.87
C CYS A 260 -8.69 13.15 -8.15
N LYS A 261 -7.53 13.56 -8.65
CA LYS A 261 -7.41 14.46 -9.83
C LYS A 261 -6.20 14.19 -10.72
N PHE A 262 -5.41 13.16 -10.37
CA PHE A 262 -4.21 12.79 -11.08
C PHE A 262 -4.46 11.51 -11.88
N ASP A 263 -3.80 11.35 -13.02
CA ASP A 263 -3.86 10.13 -13.82
C ASP A 263 -2.93 9.05 -13.26
N ASP A 264 -1.86 9.47 -12.59
CA ASP A 264 -0.87 8.59 -11.98
C ASP A 264 -0.22 9.23 -10.75
N MET A 265 0.22 8.40 -9.80
CA MET A 265 0.86 8.81 -8.56
C MET A 265 1.78 7.70 -8.02
N GLY A 266 2.99 8.10 -7.63
CA GLY A 266 4.00 7.19 -7.06
C GLY A 266 3.82 6.90 -5.59
N THR A 267 4.91 6.52 -4.91
CA THR A 267 4.91 6.35 -3.45
C THR A 267 5.68 7.47 -2.75
N LEU A 268 5.36 7.72 -1.49
CA LEU A 268 6.07 8.74 -0.70
C LEU A 268 7.45 8.20 -0.28
N SER A 269 8.50 8.64 -0.97
CA SER A 269 9.89 8.27 -0.72
C SER A 269 10.79 9.50 -0.62
N ASP A 270 11.76 9.48 0.30
CA ASP A 270 12.62 10.63 0.64
C ASP A 270 11.86 11.96 0.86
N GLY A 271 10.60 11.85 1.31
CA GLY A 271 9.73 13.00 1.60
C GLY A 271 8.98 13.57 0.39
N LEU A 272 9.13 12.98 -0.80
CA LEU A 272 8.47 13.40 -2.05
C LEU A 272 7.69 12.26 -2.70
N ILE A 273 6.70 12.63 -3.51
CA ILE A 273 5.87 11.73 -4.31
C ILE A 273 5.67 12.36 -5.68
N TYR A 274 5.79 11.58 -6.77
CA TYR A 274 5.42 12.08 -8.08
C TYR A 274 3.91 11.99 -8.30
N ALA A 275 3.35 12.90 -9.10
CA ALA A 275 1.99 12.77 -9.62
C ALA A 275 1.91 13.35 -11.04
N SER A 276 1.01 12.80 -11.85
CA SER A 276 0.77 13.16 -13.24
C SER A 276 -0.62 13.75 -13.45
N ASP A 277 -0.72 14.81 -14.25
CA ASP A 277 -1.98 15.38 -14.73
C ASP A 277 -2.40 14.86 -16.11
N GLY A 278 -1.81 13.74 -16.54
CA GLY A 278 -2.04 13.11 -17.83
C GLY A 278 -1.11 13.61 -18.94
N GLU A 279 -0.42 14.74 -18.75
CA GLU A 279 0.58 15.26 -19.69
C GLU A 279 1.99 15.31 -19.10
N LYS A 280 2.12 15.72 -17.83
CA LYS A 280 3.41 15.96 -17.19
C LYS A 280 3.45 15.48 -15.75
N PHE A 281 4.65 15.08 -15.35
CA PHE A 281 4.96 14.67 -13.99
C PHE A 281 5.64 15.81 -13.22
N GLY A 282 5.26 15.96 -11.96
CA GLY A 282 5.91 16.81 -10.96
C GLY A 282 5.95 16.13 -9.60
N TYR A 283 6.61 16.76 -8.62
CA TYR A 283 6.74 16.19 -7.28
C TYR A 283 6.11 17.05 -6.20
N PHE A 284 5.48 16.39 -5.26
CA PHE A 284 4.78 16.97 -4.13
C PHE A 284 5.37 16.43 -2.83
N ASP A 285 5.25 17.17 -1.74
CA ASP A 285 5.62 16.67 -0.43
C ASP A 285 4.46 15.96 0.27
N ALA A 286 4.76 15.43 1.45
CA ALA A 286 3.83 14.76 2.35
C ALA A 286 2.59 15.60 2.77
N THR A 287 2.62 16.92 2.59
CA THR A 287 1.50 17.83 2.92
C THR A 287 0.62 18.17 1.72
N GLY A 288 0.97 17.67 0.54
CA GLY A 288 0.30 18.02 -0.69
C GLY A 288 0.91 19.21 -1.43
N PHE A 289 1.98 19.81 -0.92
CA PHE A 289 2.58 20.99 -1.53
C PHE A 289 3.50 20.60 -2.69
N GLN A 290 3.29 21.20 -3.86
CA GLN A 290 4.13 20.97 -5.03
C GLN A 290 5.53 21.53 -4.82
N ARG A 291 6.53 20.65 -4.70
CA ARG A 291 7.94 21.01 -4.51
C ARG A 291 8.67 21.15 -5.83
N ILE A 292 8.35 20.31 -6.82
CA ILE A 292 8.94 20.33 -8.15
C ILE A 292 7.81 20.49 -9.17
N PRO A 293 7.84 21.54 -10.02
CA PRO A 293 6.81 21.78 -11.03
C PRO A 293 6.59 20.59 -11.95
N MET A 294 5.37 20.44 -12.44
CA MET A 294 5.00 19.47 -13.47
C MET A 294 5.67 19.85 -14.79
N LYS A 295 6.72 19.13 -15.17
CA LYS A 295 7.53 19.43 -16.37
C LYS A 295 8.16 18.20 -17.02
N PHE A 296 8.19 17.06 -16.33
CA PHE A 296 8.81 15.83 -16.81
C PHE A 296 7.82 15.04 -17.67
N THR A 297 8.29 14.35 -18.70
CA THR A 297 7.46 13.43 -19.51
C THR A 297 7.20 12.11 -18.81
N ASP A 298 8.10 11.71 -17.92
CA ASP A 298 7.97 10.56 -17.03
C ASP A 298 8.73 10.82 -15.72
N ALA A 299 8.35 10.15 -14.64
CA ALA A 299 8.97 10.32 -13.32
C ALA A 299 8.89 9.06 -12.46
N TYR A 300 9.93 8.83 -11.67
CA TYR A 300 10.04 7.69 -10.77
C TYR A 300 10.20 8.16 -9.32
N ASP A 301 9.97 7.23 -8.38
CA ASP A 301 10.12 7.50 -6.95
C ASP A 301 11.57 7.90 -6.61
N PHE A 302 11.71 8.77 -5.61
CA PHE A 302 13.03 9.09 -5.06
C PHE A 302 13.63 7.88 -4.34
N SER A 303 14.94 7.71 -4.46
CA SER A 303 15.72 6.76 -3.68
C SER A 303 17.10 7.32 -3.37
N ASN A 304 17.48 7.33 -2.10
CA ASN A 304 18.74 7.90 -1.62
C ASN A 304 18.93 9.38 -2.06
N GLY A 305 17.84 10.15 -2.09
CA GLY A 305 17.85 11.58 -2.40
C GLY A 305 17.96 11.94 -3.88
N ILE A 306 17.89 10.96 -4.79
CA ILE A 306 17.82 11.18 -6.24
C ILE A 306 16.59 10.49 -6.84
N ALA A 307 16.03 11.07 -7.90
CA ALA A 307 14.97 10.45 -8.69
C ALA A 307 15.35 10.45 -10.17
N GLN A 308 14.95 9.38 -10.85
CA GLN A 308 14.98 9.30 -12.30
C GLN A 308 13.77 10.04 -12.87
N VAL A 309 13.99 10.83 -13.92
CA VAL A 309 12.94 11.54 -14.65
C VAL A 309 13.24 11.52 -16.14
N GLU A 310 12.22 11.72 -16.95
CA GLU A 310 12.36 11.89 -18.39
C GLU A 310 12.02 13.32 -18.81
N VAL A 311 12.78 13.86 -19.76
CA VAL A 311 12.52 15.14 -20.41
C VAL A 311 12.65 14.94 -21.90
N ASP A 312 11.52 15.04 -22.61
CA ASP A 312 11.46 14.97 -24.08
C ASP A 312 12.11 13.68 -24.63
N GLY A 313 11.86 12.53 -23.99
CA GLY A 313 12.42 11.23 -24.39
C GLY A 313 13.82 10.92 -23.85
N LEU A 314 14.44 11.85 -23.11
CA LEU A 314 15.78 11.65 -22.55
C LEU A 314 15.73 11.51 -21.04
N MET A 315 16.41 10.48 -20.53
CA MET A 315 16.53 10.22 -19.10
C MET A 315 17.49 11.19 -18.40
N ALA A 316 17.13 11.53 -17.17
CA ALA A 316 17.89 12.40 -16.28
C ALA A 316 17.75 11.96 -14.82
N TYR A 317 18.64 12.46 -13.97
CA TYR A 317 18.53 12.33 -12.52
C TYR A 317 18.44 13.70 -11.87
N ILE A 318 17.52 13.87 -10.93
CA ILE A 318 17.33 15.10 -10.16
C ILE A 318 17.52 14.85 -8.67
N ASP A 319 17.92 15.88 -7.93
CA ASP A 319 17.87 15.90 -6.47
C ASP A 319 16.48 16.29 -5.95
N ILE A 320 16.32 16.26 -4.62
CA ILE A 320 15.06 16.61 -3.92
C ILE A 320 14.60 18.07 -4.14
N TYR A 321 15.43 18.93 -4.74
CA TYR A 321 15.09 20.30 -5.11
C TYR A 321 14.75 20.45 -6.60
N GLY A 322 14.78 19.34 -7.36
CA GLY A 322 14.55 19.32 -8.80
C GLY A 322 15.74 19.84 -9.61
N VAL A 323 16.93 19.91 -9.02
CA VAL A 323 18.18 20.26 -9.69
C VAL A 323 18.74 19.00 -10.33
N TYR A 324 19.17 19.09 -11.58
CA TYR A 324 19.79 17.95 -12.27
C TYR A 324 21.10 17.54 -11.59
N VAL A 325 21.11 16.32 -11.09
CA VAL A 325 22.33 15.58 -10.72
C VAL A 325 23.00 15.05 -11.97
N VAL A 326 22.19 14.56 -12.92
CA VAL A 326 22.58 14.23 -14.29
C VAL A 326 21.56 14.87 -15.24
N PRO A 327 21.97 15.76 -16.15
CA PRO A 327 21.04 16.39 -17.08
C PRO A 327 20.53 15.38 -18.13
N PRO A 328 19.38 15.65 -18.77
CA PRO A 328 18.89 14.82 -19.87
C PRO A 328 19.93 14.75 -21.00
N ALA A 329 20.37 13.54 -21.34
CA ALA A 329 21.46 13.34 -22.30
C ALA A 329 21.27 12.13 -23.22
N PHE A 330 20.75 11.02 -22.70
CA PHE A 330 20.57 9.76 -23.44
C PHE A 330 19.20 9.14 -23.11
N GLU A 331 18.72 8.25 -23.98
CA GLU A 331 17.45 7.53 -23.80
C GLU A 331 17.52 6.55 -22.64
N GLU A 332 18.69 5.94 -22.39
CA GLU A 332 18.92 5.07 -21.23
C GLU A 332 20.19 5.49 -20.48
N ILE A 333 20.03 5.76 -19.18
CA ILE A 333 21.13 6.01 -18.25
C ILE A 333 20.88 5.32 -16.92
N ARG A 334 21.95 4.83 -16.26
CA ARG A 334 21.86 4.28 -14.90
C ARG A 334 23.12 4.54 -14.08
N PRO A 335 23.03 4.62 -12.75
CA PRO A 335 24.21 4.76 -11.90
C PRO A 335 25.16 3.56 -12.03
N PHE A 336 26.46 3.80 -11.97
CA PHE A 336 27.50 2.75 -11.93
C PHE A 336 28.36 2.84 -10.67
N SER A 337 28.83 4.04 -10.35
CA SER A 337 29.59 4.37 -9.15
C SER A 337 29.25 5.79 -8.70
N ASP A 338 29.87 6.26 -7.62
CA ASP A 338 29.69 7.65 -7.16
C ASP A 338 30.00 8.67 -8.27
N SER A 339 30.86 8.35 -9.24
CA SER A 339 31.30 9.33 -10.25
C SER A 339 30.88 9.03 -11.68
N LEU A 340 30.38 7.81 -11.94
CA LEU A 340 30.08 7.32 -13.28
C LEU A 340 28.65 6.82 -13.40
N TYR A 341 28.09 7.03 -14.58
CA TYR A 341 26.83 6.48 -15.03
C TYR A 341 27.08 5.67 -16.31
N VAL A 342 26.37 4.56 -16.47
CA VAL A 342 26.27 3.88 -17.75
C VAL A 342 25.27 4.65 -18.61
N TYR A 343 25.60 4.85 -19.88
CA TYR A 343 24.68 5.35 -20.91
C TYR A 343 24.63 4.36 -22.06
N GLU A 344 23.51 4.36 -22.78
CA GLU A 344 23.32 3.61 -24.02
C GLU A 344 23.41 4.55 -25.24
N ASN A 345 24.02 4.07 -26.32
CA ASN A 345 24.02 4.71 -27.62
C ASN A 345 24.15 3.67 -28.75
N ASP A 346 23.17 3.63 -29.65
CA ASP A 346 23.12 2.75 -30.84
C ASP A 346 23.21 1.24 -30.54
N GLY A 347 22.61 0.80 -29.43
CA GLY A 347 22.57 -0.57 -28.92
C GLY A 347 23.76 -0.95 -28.05
N MET A 348 24.68 -0.02 -27.78
CA MET A 348 25.91 -0.26 -27.05
C MET A 348 25.99 0.62 -25.80
N TYR A 349 26.74 0.19 -24.80
CA TYR A 349 26.87 0.87 -23.52
C TYR A 349 28.25 1.51 -23.36
N GLY A 350 28.30 2.66 -22.68
CA GLY A 350 29.52 3.36 -22.30
C GLY A 350 29.39 4.05 -20.94
N PHE A 351 30.47 4.70 -20.50
CA PHE A 351 30.47 5.47 -19.25
C PHE A 351 30.42 6.97 -19.49
N MET A 352 29.64 7.68 -18.69
CA MET A 352 29.61 9.13 -18.64
C MET A 352 29.78 9.65 -17.21
N ASN A 353 30.18 10.91 -17.08
CA ASN A 353 30.24 11.59 -15.79
C ASN A 353 28.90 12.25 -15.43
N ARG A 354 28.80 12.77 -14.21
CA ARG A 354 27.61 13.50 -13.69
C ARG A 354 27.16 14.70 -14.53
N LEU A 355 28.02 15.27 -15.37
CA LEU A 355 27.65 16.37 -16.26
C LEU A 355 26.99 15.89 -17.57
N GLY A 356 26.67 14.60 -17.68
CA GLY A 356 26.12 13.98 -18.89
C GLY A 356 27.14 13.87 -20.03
N LYS A 357 28.45 13.94 -19.73
CA LYS A 357 29.50 13.87 -20.75
C LYS A 357 30.11 12.47 -20.79
N PRO A 358 30.17 11.82 -21.98
CA PRO A 358 30.90 10.58 -22.15
C PRO A 358 32.33 10.66 -21.63
N VAL A 359 32.71 9.65 -20.86
CA VAL A 359 34.07 9.35 -20.38
C VAL A 359 34.69 8.28 -21.27
N THR A 360 33.89 7.33 -21.75
CA THR A 360 34.26 6.34 -22.79
C THR A 360 33.29 6.41 -23.96
N GLU A 361 33.70 5.91 -25.12
CA GLU A 361 32.77 5.56 -26.20
C GLU A 361 31.87 4.38 -25.75
N ALA A 362 30.77 4.18 -26.46
CA ALA A 362 29.82 3.11 -26.20
C ALA A 362 30.26 1.85 -26.97
N ASP A 363 31.14 1.07 -26.35
CA ASP A 363 31.81 -0.08 -26.97
C ASP A 363 31.44 -1.42 -26.31
N TYR A 364 30.60 -1.40 -25.26
CA TYR A 364 30.22 -2.60 -24.53
C TYR A 364 28.84 -3.09 -24.98
N ASP A 365 28.70 -4.38 -25.30
CA ASP A 365 27.41 -4.98 -25.60
C ASP A 365 26.48 -4.92 -24.37
N ASN A 366 27.07 -5.07 -23.18
CA ASN A 366 26.37 -5.01 -21.90
C ASN A 366 27.37 -4.69 -20.77
N ILE A 367 26.87 -4.05 -19.71
CA ILE A 367 27.64 -3.78 -18.48
C ILE A 367 26.79 -4.23 -17.28
N GLY A 368 27.38 -4.95 -16.34
CA GLY A 368 26.74 -5.40 -15.11
C GLY A 368 26.75 -4.36 -13.99
N GLU A 369 26.36 -4.77 -12.79
CA GLU A 369 26.47 -3.96 -11.59
C GLU A 369 27.89 -4.00 -11.02
N LEU A 370 28.27 -2.96 -10.28
CA LEU A 370 29.54 -2.92 -9.55
C LEU A 370 29.39 -3.68 -8.22
N ARG A 371 30.04 -4.85 -8.10
CA ARG A 371 30.06 -5.69 -6.90
C ARG A 371 31.48 -6.11 -6.52
N ASP A 372 31.80 -6.10 -5.23
CA ASP A 372 33.17 -6.33 -4.73
C ASP A 372 34.26 -5.47 -5.42
N GLY A 373 33.88 -4.29 -5.95
CA GLY A 373 34.77 -3.38 -6.67
C GLY A 373 34.96 -3.68 -8.16
N PHE A 374 34.22 -4.65 -8.71
CA PHE A 374 34.29 -5.05 -10.12
C PHE A 374 32.91 -5.11 -10.77
N ALA A 375 32.83 -4.84 -12.06
CA ALA A 375 31.64 -5.09 -12.87
C ALA A 375 32.02 -5.95 -14.07
N VAL A 376 31.22 -6.96 -14.38
CA VAL A 376 31.39 -7.72 -15.63
C VAL A 376 30.83 -6.91 -16.79
N ALA A 377 31.49 -6.93 -17.95
CA ALA A 377 30.98 -6.35 -19.18
C ALA A 377 31.28 -7.28 -20.36
N ALA A 378 30.49 -7.18 -21.42
CA ALA A 378 30.69 -7.91 -22.66
C ALA A 378 31.22 -6.97 -23.76
N ILE A 379 32.22 -7.41 -24.50
CA ILE A 379 32.76 -6.74 -25.69
C ILE A 379 33.00 -7.81 -26.75
N ASP A 380 32.33 -7.70 -27.90
CA ASP A 380 32.50 -8.60 -29.05
C ASP A 380 32.33 -10.10 -28.69
N GLY A 381 31.44 -10.40 -27.74
CA GLY A 381 31.19 -11.77 -27.24
C GLY A 381 32.21 -12.29 -26.23
N GLU A 382 33.14 -11.45 -25.76
CA GLU A 382 34.06 -11.75 -24.67
C GLU A 382 33.72 -11.00 -23.38
N LEU A 383 33.91 -11.65 -22.23
CA LEU A 383 33.74 -11.02 -20.93
C LEU A 383 35.03 -10.35 -20.44
N VAL A 384 34.88 -9.11 -20.01
CA VAL A 384 35.90 -8.32 -19.32
C VAL A 384 35.39 -7.90 -17.94
N TYR A 385 36.31 -7.59 -17.03
CA TYR A 385 35.97 -6.99 -15.75
C TYR A 385 36.49 -5.57 -15.63
N LEU A 386 35.61 -4.68 -15.23
CA LEU A 386 35.82 -3.26 -15.05
C LEU A 386 35.97 -2.93 -13.57
N ASN A 387 36.80 -1.96 -13.22
CA ASN A 387 36.83 -1.38 -11.88
C ASN A 387 35.77 -0.25 -11.72
N GLU A 388 35.68 0.34 -10.53
CA GLU A 388 34.78 1.47 -10.20
C GLU A 388 34.93 2.73 -11.08
N ASN A 389 36.07 2.85 -11.78
CA ASN A 389 36.38 3.93 -12.71
C ASN A 389 36.09 3.54 -14.18
N GLY A 390 35.44 2.40 -14.42
CA GLY A 390 35.10 1.91 -15.75
C GLY A 390 36.30 1.37 -16.54
N GLN A 391 37.44 1.08 -15.89
CA GLN A 391 38.64 0.60 -16.57
C GLN A 391 38.69 -0.93 -16.58
N VAL A 392 38.99 -1.52 -17.73
CA VAL A 392 39.24 -2.96 -17.86
C VAL A 392 40.47 -3.36 -17.04
N VAL A 393 40.26 -4.26 -16.07
CA VAL A 393 41.30 -4.79 -15.15
C VAL A 393 41.49 -6.31 -15.28
N ILE A 394 40.54 -7.04 -15.89
CA ILE A 394 40.68 -8.46 -16.24
C ILE A 394 40.14 -8.68 -17.66
N GLN A 395 40.96 -9.28 -18.53
CA GLN A 395 40.62 -9.68 -19.89
C GLN A 395 41.43 -10.93 -20.24
N ASN A 396 40.81 -12.11 -20.15
CA ASN A 396 41.50 -13.42 -20.15
C ASN A 396 40.87 -14.45 -21.12
N ASP A 397 40.44 -14.02 -22.31
CA ASP A 397 39.70 -14.81 -23.30
C ASP A 397 38.52 -15.56 -22.64
N LEU A 398 37.69 -14.80 -21.92
CA LEU A 398 36.49 -15.33 -21.26
C LEU A 398 35.33 -15.17 -22.23
N GLU A 399 34.57 -16.23 -22.43
CA GLU A 399 33.43 -16.25 -23.35
C GLU A 399 32.17 -15.78 -22.64
N GLU A 400 31.32 -15.03 -23.35
CA GLU A 400 29.97 -14.73 -22.87
C GLU A 400 29.12 -16.00 -22.72
N PHE A 401 28.29 -16.05 -21.68
CA PHE A 401 27.41 -17.18 -21.41
C PHE A 401 26.04 -16.72 -20.89
N PRO A 402 25.00 -17.57 -20.93
CA PRO A 402 23.66 -17.17 -20.51
C PRO A 402 23.62 -16.64 -19.06
N ASN A 403 22.98 -15.47 -18.91
CA ASN A 403 22.83 -14.75 -17.65
C ASN A 403 24.17 -14.35 -16.99
N PHE A 404 25.22 -14.08 -17.77
CA PHE A 404 26.52 -13.70 -17.22
C PHE A 404 26.46 -12.44 -16.34
N LEU A 405 25.56 -11.48 -16.62
CA LEU A 405 25.47 -10.24 -15.85
C LEU A 405 25.25 -10.48 -14.35
N SER A 406 24.53 -11.53 -13.97
CA SER A 406 24.37 -11.94 -12.57
C SER A 406 25.33 -13.05 -12.16
N ARG A 407 25.61 -14.01 -13.04
CA ARG A 407 26.38 -15.22 -12.69
C ARG A 407 27.90 -15.03 -12.72
N ALA A 408 28.38 -14.06 -13.48
CA ALA A 408 29.81 -13.76 -13.61
C ALA A 408 30.26 -12.65 -12.65
N GLU A 409 29.38 -12.17 -11.76
CA GLU A 409 29.75 -11.19 -10.73
C GLU A 409 30.79 -11.79 -9.76
N PHE A 410 31.64 -10.92 -9.22
CA PHE A 410 32.50 -11.32 -8.11
C PHE A 410 31.69 -11.39 -6.82
N VAL A 411 31.71 -12.55 -6.19
CA VAL A 411 31.09 -12.79 -4.88
C VAL A 411 32.13 -13.44 -3.99
N ASN A 412 32.50 -12.79 -2.88
CA ASN A 412 33.56 -13.24 -1.97
C ASN A 412 34.91 -13.46 -2.69
N GLY A 413 35.20 -12.64 -3.71
CA GLY A 413 36.47 -12.66 -4.44
C GLY A 413 36.63 -13.73 -5.53
N GLU A 414 35.58 -14.48 -5.84
CA GLU A 414 35.53 -15.44 -6.96
C GLU A 414 34.40 -15.09 -7.93
N ALA A 415 34.58 -15.41 -9.21
CA ALA A 415 33.55 -15.27 -10.23
C ALA A 415 33.46 -16.53 -11.11
N VAL A 416 32.26 -16.90 -11.54
CA VAL A 416 32.07 -17.94 -12.55
C VAL A 416 32.46 -17.37 -13.92
N ALA A 417 33.20 -18.16 -14.68
CA ALA A 417 33.63 -17.77 -16.02
C ALA A 417 33.53 -18.96 -16.97
N MET A 418 33.43 -18.67 -18.27
CA MET A 418 33.45 -19.68 -19.33
C MET A 418 34.67 -19.47 -20.21
N LYS A 419 35.34 -20.57 -20.58
CA LYS A 419 36.46 -20.58 -21.51
C LYS A 419 36.45 -21.89 -22.29
N GLU A 420 36.59 -21.82 -23.60
CA GLU A 420 36.49 -22.96 -24.53
C GLU A 420 35.17 -23.73 -24.37
N GLY A 421 34.05 -23.02 -24.17
CA GLY A 421 32.73 -23.60 -23.92
C GLY A 421 32.57 -24.36 -22.60
N LEU A 422 33.53 -24.24 -21.68
CA LEU A 422 33.52 -24.94 -20.39
C LEU A 422 33.56 -23.94 -19.23
N TYR A 423 32.80 -24.22 -18.19
CA TYR A 423 32.70 -23.39 -17.00
C TYR A 423 33.82 -23.70 -16.01
N GLY A 424 34.34 -22.64 -15.39
CA GLY A 424 35.31 -22.63 -14.31
C GLY A 424 35.05 -21.44 -13.38
N LYS A 425 36.02 -21.17 -12.49
CA LYS A 425 36.01 -19.96 -11.66
C LYS A 425 37.36 -19.26 -11.72
N ILE A 426 37.35 -17.95 -11.57
CA ILE A 426 38.53 -17.10 -11.48
C ILE A 426 38.52 -16.28 -10.18
N ASP A 427 39.70 -15.88 -9.72
CA ASP A 427 39.87 -14.90 -8.65
C ASP A 427 39.91 -13.47 -9.19
N GLN A 428 39.94 -12.48 -8.29
CA GLN A 428 40.04 -11.04 -8.64
C GLN A 428 41.33 -10.63 -9.37
N LYS A 429 42.27 -11.56 -9.59
CA LYS A 429 43.45 -11.35 -10.45
C LYS A 429 43.31 -12.09 -11.79
N GLY A 430 42.12 -12.62 -12.08
CA GLY A 430 41.81 -13.42 -13.26
C GLY A 430 42.45 -14.81 -13.26
N ARG A 431 43.01 -15.27 -12.14
CA ARG A 431 43.66 -16.59 -12.05
C ARG A 431 42.61 -17.65 -11.80
N LYS A 432 42.74 -18.81 -12.46
CA LYS A 432 41.81 -19.92 -12.25
C LYS A 432 41.81 -20.40 -10.79
N VAL A 433 40.62 -20.59 -10.25
CA VAL A 433 40.32 -21.18 -8.93
C VAL A 433 39.72 -22.57 -9.12
N ILE A 434 38.72 -22.68 -10.01
CA ILE A 434 38.13 -23.94 -10.45
C ILE A 434 38.49 -24.15 -11.93
N ASP A 435 38.96 -25.35 -12.29
CA ASP A 435 39.33 -25.67 -13.68
C ASP A 435 38.13 -25.55 -14.62
N PHE A 436 38.36 -24.97 -15.81
CA PHE A 436 37.40 -24.92 -16.92
C PHE A 436 37.22 -26.32 -17.54
N LYS A 437 36.34 -27.14 -16.95
CA LYS A 437 36.10 -28.53 -17.38
C LYS A 437 34.66 -29.01 -17.19
N TYR A 438 33.76 -28.09 -16.88
CA TYR A 438 32.36 -28.40 -16.55
C TYR A 438 31.44 -27.82 -17.61
N GLU A 439 30.36 -28.53 -17.93
CA GLU A 439 29.34 -28.04 -18.87
C GLU A 439 28.51 -26.89 -18.26
N ASN A 440 28.47 -26.82 -16.93
CA ASN A 440 27.87 -25.74 -16.16
C ASN A 440 28.39 -25.76 -14.72
N LEU A 441 28.35 -24.62 -14.04
CA LEU A 441 28.65 -24.48 -12.61
C LEU A 441 27.56 -23.65 -11.94
N GLY A 442 27.01 -24.17 -10.84
CA GLY A 442 26.10 -23.43 -9.98
C GLY A 442 26.85 -22.68 -8.88
N GLU A 443 26.10 -21.89 -8.14
CA GLU A 443 26.57 -21.09 -7.01
C GLU A 443 26.53 -21.88 -5.70
N GLY A 444 27.36 -21.50 -4.74
CA GLY A 444 27.40 -22.09 -3.40
C GLY A 444 28.63 -21.66 -2.60
N ALA A 445 28.55 -21.67 -1.27
CA ALA A 445 29.63 -21.18 -0.40
C ALA A 445 30.64 -22.27 -0.04
N PHE A 446 30.15 -23.46 0.34
CA PHE A 446 31.00 -24.58 0.77
C PHE A 446 31.05 -25.72 -0.25
N VAL A 447 29.97 -25.89 -1.00
CA VAL A 447 29.81 -26.89 -2.05
C VAL A 447 29.29 -26.23 -3.32
N PHE A 448 29.63 -26.79 -4.47
CA PHE A 448 29.34 -26.23 -5.78
C PHE A 448 28.58 -27.26 -6.63
N PRO A 449 27.38 -26.92 -7.11
CA PRO A 449 26.74 -27.64 -8.19
C PRO A 449 27.62 -27.62 -9.44
N PHE A 450 27.78 -28.77 -10.10
CA PHE A 450 28.48 -28.85 -11.37
C PHE A 450 27.72 -29.76 -12.33
N LYS A 451 27.76 -29.42 -13.62
CA LYS A 451 27.18 -30.23 -14.68
C LYS A 451 28.28 -30.91 -15.50
N LYS A 452 28.14 -32.21 -15.72
CA LYS A 452 29.06 -33.01 -16.51
C LYS A 452 28.32 -34.19 -17.15
N LYS A 453 28.51 -34.41 -18.45
CA LYS A 453 27.79 -35.42 -19.23
C LYS A 453 26.27 -35.25 -19.16
N GLY A 454 25.79 -34.01 -19.19
CA GLY A 454 24.38 -33.66 -19.18
C GLY A 454 23.71 -33.72 -17.80
N GLN A 455 24.41 -34.15 -16.75
CA GLN A 455 23.83 -34.38 -15.42
C GLN A 455 24.50 -33.51 -14.35
N TRP A 456 23.74 -33.13 -13.34
CA TRP A 456 24.19 -32.33 -12.20
C TRP A 456 24.64 -33.20 -11.02
N GLY A 457 25.67 -32.73 -10.34
CA GLY A 457 26.19 -33.25 -9.07
C GLY A 457 26.78 -32.13 -8.22
N ILE A 458 27.34 -32.47 -7.07
CA ILE A 458 27.93 -31.52 -6.12
C ILE A 458 29.38 -31.89 -5.83
N MET A 459 30.25 -30.88 -5.77
CA MET A 459 31.64 -31.01 -5.34
C MET A 459 31.98 -29.98 -4.28
N ASN A 460 33.07 -30.19 -3.53
CA ASN A 460 33.61 -29.16 -2.64
C ASN A 460 34.63 -28.24 -3.33
N ALA A 461 35.13 -27.24 -2.61
CA ALA A 461 36.18 -26.32 -3.10
C ALA A 461 37.49 -27.02 -3.54
N ALA A 462 37.80 -28.19 -2.98
CA ALA A 462 38.92 -29.01 -3.42
C ALA A 462 38.62 -29.82 -4.70
N GLN A 463 37.47 -29.56 -5.34
CA GLN A 463 36.95 -30.27 -6.53
C GLN A 463 36.75 -31.78 -6.31
N LYS A 464 36.60 -32.20 -5.05
CA LYS A 464 36.19 -33.57 -4.72
C LYS A 464 34.68 -33.66 -4.90
N VAL A 465 34.24 -34.56 -5.77
CA VAL A 465 32.82 -34.90 -5.96
C VAL A 465 32.28 -35.49 -4.66
N ILE A 466 31.22 -34.88 -4.13
CA ILE A 466 30.47 -35.36 -2.97
C ILE A 466 29.23 -36.09 -3.47
N ILE A 467 28.40 -35.42 -4.27
CA ILE A 467 27.23 -36.01 -4.92
C ILE A 467 27.58 -36.23 -6.40
N PRO A 468 27.55 -37.49 -6.90
CA PRO A 468 27.85 -37.77 -8.31
C PRO A 468 26.95 -37.03 -9.28
N ALA A 469 27.49 -36.64 -10.43
CA ALA A 469 26.71 -36.06 -11.52
C ALA A 469 25.78 -37.12 -12.13
N LYS A 470 24.53 -37.18 -11.66
CA LYS A 470 23.50 -38.12 -12.12
C LYS A 470 22.07 -37.57 -12.12
N TYR A 471 21.88 -36.31 -11.71
CA TYR A 471 20.56 -35.67 -11.57
C TYR A 471 20.25 -34.75 -12.75
N ALA A 472 18.98 -34.61 -13.11
CA ALA A 472 18.54 -33.76 -14.21
C ALA A 472 18.66 -32.26 -13.86
N SER A 473 18.38 -31.92 -12.61
CA SER A 473 18.61 -30.61 -11.98
C SER A 473 18.95 -30.80 -10.50
N LEU A 474 19.53 -29.77 -9.87
CA LEU A 474 19.63 -29.69 -8.40
C LEU A 474 19.77 -28.24 -7.93
N ILE A 475 19.31 -27.97 -6.71
CA ILE A 475 19.41 -26.66 -6.04
C ILE A 475 19.87 -26.89 -4.59
N VAL A 476 20.79 -26.06 -4.10
CA VAL A 476 21.30 -26.12 -2.72
C VAL A 476 20.60 -25.04 -1.89
N TYR A 477 20.09 -25.41 -0.72
CA TYR A 477 19.43 -24.52 0.23
C TYR A 477 20.13 -24.53 1.59
N ASP A 478 20.29 -23.35 2.18
CA ASP A 478 20.88 -23.09 3.51
C ASP A 478 22.20 -23.81 3.80
N ASP A 479 22.99 -24.10 2.76
CA ASP A 479 24.19 -24.96 2.85
C ASP A 479 23.93 -26.25 3.65
N LYS A 480 22.74 -26.82 3.50
CA LYS A 480 22.26 -27.96 4.30
C LYS A 480 21.55 -29.00 3.46
N TYR A 481 20.68 -28.54 2.56
CA TYR A 481 19.81 -29.39 1.77
C TYR A 481 20.12 -29.25 0.29
N VAL A 482 19.91 -30.35 -0.44
CA VAL A 482 20.04 -30.40 -1.88
C VAL A 482 18.73 -30.96 -2.44
N VAL A 483 17.91 -30.12 -3.02
CA VAL A 483 16.76 -30.57 -3.80
C VAL A 483 17.29 -31.07 -5.13
N VAL A 484 16.94 -32.30 -5.52
CA VAL A 484 17.42 -32.93 -6.75
C VAL A 484 16.26 -33.44 -7.58
N ASP A 485 16.33 -33.27 -8.89
CA ASP A 485 15.42 -33.89 -9.85
C ASP A 485 16.06 -35.16 -10.44
N SER A 486 15.38 -36.29 -10.26
CA SER A 486 15.81 -37.60 -10.71
C SER A 486 14.87 -38.16 -11.78
N GLU A 487 15.22 -39.32 -12.35
CA GLU A 487 14.31 -40.00 -13.28
C GLU A 487 12.97 -40.47 -12.65
N PHE A 488 12.87 -40.45 -11.32
CA PHE A 488 11.70 -40.88 -10.55
C PHE A 488 10.90 -39.70 -9.94
N GLY A 489 11.38 -38.47 -10.10
CA GLY A 489 10.83 -37.27 -9.46
C GLY A 489 11.85 -36.56 -8.57
N GLU A 490 11.39 -35.50 -7.91
CA GLU A 490 12.19 -34.68 -7.00
C GLU A 490 12.30 -35.29 -5.60
N GLY A 491 13.45 -35.09 -4.97
CA GLY A 491 13.75 -35.50 -3.60
C GLY A 491 14.77 -34.57 -2.95
N VAL A 492 15.07 -34.80 -1.67
CA VAL A 492 16.01 -33.97 -0.91
C VAL A 492 17.13 -34.82 -0.33
N LEU A 493 18.36 -34.38 -0.54
CA LEU A 493 19.57 -34.95 0.03
C LEU A 493 20.18 -34.00 1.07
N ASP A 494 20.96 -34.55 1.98
CA ASP A 494 21.89 -33.76 2.78
C ASP A 494 23.16 -33.41 1.96
N LEU A 495 24.05 -32.60 2.53
CA LEU A 495 25.31 -32.25 1.87
C LEU A 495 26.30 -33.42 1.71
N ASN A 496 26.07 -34.58 2.33
CA ASN A 496 26.85 -35.80 2.14
C ASN A 496 26.27 -36.71 1.05
N GLY A 497 25.09 -36.37 0.52
CA GLY A 497 24.35 -37.16 -0.47
C GLY A 497 23.46 -38.24 0.14
N GLU A 498 23.18 -38.20 1.44
CA GLU A 498 22.20 -39.06 2.10
C GLU A 498 20.78 -38.56 1.83
N GLU A 499 19.86 -39.47 1.52
CA GLU A 499 18.46 -39.13 1.22
C GLU A 499 17.70 -38.77 2.49
N ILE A 500 17.04 -37.61 2.47
CA ILE A 500 16.16 -37.10 3.53
C ILE A 500 14.70 -37.21 3.09
N ILE A 501 14.39 -36.76 1.87
CA ILE A 501 13.06 -36.89 1.27
C ILE A 501 13.20 -37.77 0.02
N PRO A 502 12.38 -38.84 -0.10
CA PRO A 502 12.46 -39.75 -1.23
C PRO A 502 12.19 -39.04 -2.56
N MET A 503 12.86 -39.50 -3.62
CA MET A 503 12.75 -38.94 -4.98
C MET A 503 11.51 -39.46 -5.70
N ASN A 504 10.34 -39.04 -5.25
CA ASN A 504 9.05 -39.46 -5.79
C ASN A 504 7.98 -38.36 -5.81
N PHE A 505 8.38 -37.10 -5.60
CA PHE A 505 7.50 -35.94 -5.69
C PHE A 505 7.59 -35.31 -7.07
N ALA A 506 6.52 -34.65 -7.51
CA ALA A 506 6.50 -33.90 -8.76
C ALA A 506 7.33 -32.62 -8.67
N SER A 507 7.25 -31.93 -7.53
CA SER A 507 8.09 -30.78 -7.19
C SER A 507 8.30 -30.66 -5.67
N ILE A 508 9.42 -30.06 -5.27
CA ILE A 508 9.80 -29.76 -3.89
C ILE A 508 10.39 -28.34 -3.82
N GLU A 509 9.80 -27.49 -2.98
CA GLU A 509 10.33 -26.17 -2.65
C GLU A 509 10.76 -26.15 -1.17
N TYR A 510 12.00 -25.74 -0.91
CA TYR A 510 12.44 -25.46 0.45
C TYR A 510 11.86 -24.13 0.94
N LEU A 511 11.21 -24.16 2.10
CA LEU A 511 10.58 -22.98 2.70
C LEU A 511 11.52 -22.33 3.73
N SER A 512 11.56 -22.90 4.94
CA SER A 512 12.44 -22.49 6.04
C SER A 512 12.38 -23.53 7.16
N ASN A 513 13.32 -23.51 8.11
CA ASN A 513 13.24 -24.33 9.34
C ASN A 513 12.95 -25.82 9.09
N ASP A 514 13.60 -26.40 8.08
CA ASP A 514 13.44 -27.80 7.65
C ASP A 514 12.05 -28.12 7.06
N LEU A 515 11.27 -27.11 6.66
CA LEU A 515 9.99 -27.26 5.97
C LEU A 515 10.16 -27.26 4.46
N PHE A 516 9.44 -28.15 3.80
CA PHE A 516 9.41 -28.31 2.35
C PHE A 516 7.97 -28.35 1.87
N LEU A 517 7.62 -27.47 0.95
CA LEU A 517 6.40 -27.58 0.17
C LEU A 517 6.62 -28.68 -0.87
N VAL A 518 5.68 -29.60 -0.98
CA VAL A 518 5.78 -30.73 -1.90
C VAL A 518 4.52 -30.88 -2.73
N GLU A 519 4.69 -31.27 -3.99
CA GLU A 519 3.61 -31.57 -4.92
C GLU A 519 3.62 -33.04 -5.29
N SER A 520 2.43 -33.65 -5.34
CA SER A 520 2.23 -34.99 -5.85
C SER A 520 1.02 -35.04 -6.78
N GLU A 521 0.76 -36.20 -7.38
CA GLU A 521 -0.42 -36.39 -8.24
C GLU A 521 -1.76 -36.10 -7.54
N THR A 522 -1.80 -36.14 -6.20
CA THR A 522 -3.02 -35.92 -5.41
C THR A 522 -3.17 -34.49 -4.88
N GLY A 523 -2.16 -33.63 -5.06
CA GLY A 523 -2.15 -32.24 -4.58
C GLY A 523 -0.89 -31.86 -3.80
N TYR A 524 -0.94 -30.68 -3.18
CA TYR A 524 0.13 -30.08 -2.41
C TYR A 524 0.07 -30.47 -0.92
N GLY A 525 1.24 -30.52 -0.29
CA GLY A 525 1.41 -30.77 1.14
C GLY A 525 2.72 -30.17 1.66
N VAL A 526 2.97 -30.32 2.97
CA VAL A 526 4.19 -29.79 3.61
C VAL A 526 4.85 -30.87 4.45
N LEU A 527 6.14 -31.09 4.20
CA LEU A 527 6.99 -31.96 4.99
C LEU A 527 7.85 -31.13 5.95
N ARG A 528 8.08 -31.64 7.16
CA ARG A 528 9.18 -31.23 8.03
C ARG A 528 10.24 -32.32 7.99
N LYS A 529 11.38 -32.06 7.35
CA LYS A 529 12.33 -33.10 6.92
C LYS A 529 11.57 -34.17 6.12
N SER A 530 11.43 -35.38 6.67
CA SER A 530 10.72 -36.49 6.04
C SER A 530 9.30 -36.71 6.58
N GLU A 531 8.85 -35.91 7.55
CA GLU A 531 7.55 -36.09 8.22
C GLU A 531 6.48 -35.21 7.57
N LEU A 532 5.36 -35.82 7.15
CA LEU A 532 4.23 -35.10 6.55
C LEU A 532 3.41 -34.41 7.64
N ILE A 533 3.48 -33.08 7.68
CA ILE A 533 2.75 -32.25 8.64
C ILE A 533 1.49 -31.62 8.03
N VAL A 534 1.47 -31.41 6.71
CA VAL A 534 0.28 -31.04 5.95
C VAL A 534 0.06 -32.10 4.88
N PRO A 535 -1.10 -32.77 4.84
CA PRO A 535 -1.37 -33.87 3.92
C PRO A 535 -1.38 -33.41 2.45
N LEU A 536 -1.01 -34.32 1.54
CA LEU A 536 -0.96 -34.11 0.08
C LEU A 536 -2.36 -34.11 -0.56
N GLU A 537 -3.18 -33.13 -0.20
CA GLU A 537 -4.58 -33.05 -0.63
C GLU A 537 -5.09 -31.62 -0.88
N PHE A 538 -4.21 -30.62 -0.79
CA PHE A 538 -4.56 -29.23 -1.04
C PHE A 538 -4.42 -28.91 -2.53
N ASP A 539 -5.30 -28.05 -3.03
CA ASP A 539 -5.30 -27.60 -4.42
C ASP A 539 -4.21 -26.54 -4.66
N SER A 540 -3.88 -25.75 -3.63
CA SER A 540 -2.71 -24.86 -3.64
C SER A 540 -2.24 -24.54 -2.22
N ILE A 541 -0.96 -24.20 -2.10
CA ILE A 541 -0.33 -23.67 -0.88
C ILE A 541 0.46 -22.41 -1.26
N GLN A 542 0.26 -21.32 -0.53
CA GLN A 542 0.79 -20.00 -0.86
C GLN A 542 1.34 -19.31 0.38
N TRP A 543 2.33 -18.43 0.25
CA TRP A 543 2.80 -17.61 1.36
C TRP A 543 1.73 -16.61 1.81
N PHE A 544 1.51 -16.50 3.13
CA PHE A 544 0.69 -15.45 3.74
C PHE A 544 1.52 -14.68 4.77
N GLY A 545 2.03 -13.52 4.35
CA GLY A 545 3.02 -12.79 5.13
C GLY A 545 4.31 -13.61 5.29
N LYS A 546 5.05 -13.35 6.37
CA LYS A 546 6.36 -13.99 6.63
C LYS A 546 6.27 -15.26 7.51
N ASP A 547 5.16 -15.43 8.24
CA ASP A 547 5.03 -16.42 9.31
C ASP A 547 4.02 -17.54 9.00
N TYR A 548 3.24 -17.44 7.92
CA TYR A 548 2.17 -18.38 7.61
C TYR A 548 2.17 -18.82 6.14
N LEU A 549 1.64 -20.02 5.90
CA LEU A 549 1.19 -20.47 4.58
C LEU A 549 -0.33 -20.54 4.57
N LEU A 550 -0.96 -20.01 3.53
CA LEU A 550 -2.35 -20.26 3.18
C LEU A 550 -2.46 -21.60 2.45
N LEU A 551 -3.31 -22.48 2.97
CA LEU A 551 -3.62 -23.79 2.41
C LEU A 551 -5.06 -23.77 1.87
N VAL A 552 -5.23 -24.01 0.58
CA VAL A 552 -6.53 -23.95 -0.11
C VAL A 552 -6.95 -25.33 -0.57
N LYS A 553 -8.15 -25.76 -0.15
CA LYS A 553 -8.79 -26.99 -0.63
C LYS A 553 -10.25 -26.71 -0.97
N SER A 554 -10.53 -26.65 -2.26
CA SER A 554 -11.78 -26.13 -2.82
C SER A 554 -12.04 -24.73 -2.26
N ASP A 555 -13.22 -24.48 -1.68
CA ASP A 555 -13.55 -23.18 -1.06
C ASP A 555 -13.12 -23.08 0.42
N ARG A 556 -12.32 -24.03 0.93
CA ARG A 556 -11.89 -24.03 2.35
C ARG A 556 -10.46 -23.53 2.48
N TRP A 557 -10.29 -22.52 3.33
CA TRP A 557 -9.01 -21.91 3.65
C TRP A 557 -8.57 -22.33 5.05
N SER A 558 -7.31 -22.69 5.18
CA SER A 558 -6.63 -22.98 6.45
C SER A 558 -5.20 -22.46 6.39
N TYR A 559 -4.50 -22.43 7.52
CA TYR A 559 -3.16 -21.86 7.59
C TYR A 559 -2.19 -22.77 8.33
N LEU A 560 -0.95 -22.82 7.86
CA LEU A 560 0.16 -23.38 8.62
C LEU A 560 0.99 -22.25 9.22
N GLU A 561 1.13 -22.21 10.54
CA GLU A 561 2.10 -21.33 11.21
C GLU A 561 3.50 -21.95 11.12
N LEU A 562 4.45 -21.25 10.50
CA LEU A 562 5.75 -21.81 10.13
C LEU A 562 6.63 -22.12 11.35
N GLU A 563 6.64 -21.25 12.35
CA GLU A 563 7.48 -21.42 13.55
C GLU A 563 7.09 -22.67 14.34
N SER A 564 5.80 -22.83 14.64
CA SER A 564 5.30 -23.95 15.44
C SER A 564 5.03 -25.21 14.59
N GLY A 565 4.74 -25.05 13.30
CA GLY A 565 4.16 -26.09 12.45
C GLY A 565 2.69 -26.38 12.77
N LYS A 566 2.01 -25.47 13.48
CA LYS A 566 0.61 -25.62 13.88
C LYS A 566 -0.31 -25.34 12.69
N LEU A 567 -1.21 -26.29 12.41
CA LEU A 567 -2.33 -26.09 11.51
C LEU A 567 -3.45 -25.28 12.19
N ILE A 568 -3.95 -24.28 11.50
CA ILE A 568 -4.99 -23.34 11.95
C ILE A 568 -6.17 -23.46 10.98
N GLU A 569 -7.28 -23.96 11.48
CA GLU A 569 -8.52 -24.11 10.72
C GLU A 569 -9.62 -23.29 11.39
N MET A 570 -10.56 -22.77 10.59
CA MET A 570 -11.73 -22.10 11.12
C MET A 570 -12.56 -23.08 11.95
N GLN A 571 -12.89 -22.72 13.19
CA GLN A 571 -13.79 -23.48 14.02
C GLN A 571 -15.20 -23.41 13.42
N THR A 572 -15.80 -24.55 13.10
CA THR A 572 -17.22 -24.58 12.78
C THR A 572 -18.01 -24.31 14.05
N GLU A 573 -18.86 -23.29 14.08
CA GLU A 573 -19.81 -23.12 15.17
C GLU A 573 -20.64 -24.40 15.32
N THR A 574 -20.31 -25.21 16.33
CA THR A 574 -21.19 -26.29 16.75
C THR A 574 -22.42 -25.63 17.35
N GLY A 575 -23.51 -25.59 16.57
CA GLY A 575 -24.81 -25.19 17.09
C GLY A 575 -25.18 -26.11 18.25
N GLU A 576 -25.19 -25.57 19.46
CA GLU A 576 -25.90 -26.12 20.62
C GLU A 576 -27.19 -25.34 20.87
#